data_AF-A0A1B3LTC2-F1
#
_entry.id   AF-A0A1B3LTC2-F1
#
_cell.length_a   1.000
_cell.length_b   1.000
_cell.length_c   1.000
_cell.angle_alpha   90.00
_cell.angle_beta   90.00
_cell.angle_gamma   90.00
#
_symmetry.space_group_name_H-M   'P 1'
#
loop_
_entity.id
_entity.type
_entity.pdbx_description
1 polymer ?
#
loop_
_entity_poly.entity_id
_entity_poly.type
_entity_poly.pdbx_seq_one_letter_code
_entity_poly.pdbx_strand_id
1 'polypeptide(L)'
;MWTPSQIELEARRLLSEIEKHADRLWPNTPPDRLFMCEPEAACRVLGLKYLPDSHLGTYGGTATAGLLDRANKRVMLSSRQSYEAQRFTGAHEVGHYLLHPAQLMFRDRTLSAHGGPGRPVEEQQADFFAACFLIPPKLLLKAFRARFPVNEPLVNTSAICFNLSIANHQYLESLPPGSMEFALAVARAEAFNGYRFKSLATLFSVSDHAMAIRLQEMGLVN
;
A
#
# COMPACT_ATOMS: atom_id res chain seq x y z
N MET A 1 7.73 8.66 -19.77
CA MET A 1 7.98 7.97 -18.49
C MET A 1 7.11 8.64 -17.43
N TRP A 2 6.41 7.87 -16.59
CA TRP A 2 5.51 8.41 -15.58
C TRP A 2 6.29 9.06 -14.43
N THR A 3 5.86 10.25 -14.01
CA THR A 3 6.40 10.90 -12.80
C THR A 3 5.59 10.48 -11.56
N PRO A 4 6.15 10.57 -10.34
CA PRO A 4 5.42 10.27 -9.11
C PRO A 4 4.09 11.02 -9.01
N SER A 5 4.06 12.32 -9.30
CA SER A 5 2.83 13.12 -9.26
C SER A 5 1.77 12.66 -10.27
N GLN A 6 2.18 12.15 -11.45
CA GLN A 6 1.25 11.60 -12.43
C GLN A 6 0.67 10.26 -11.95
N ILE A 7 1.48 9.41 -11.33
CA ILE A 7 1.06 8.10 -10.81
C ILE A 7 0.07 8.30 -9.65
N GLU A 8 0.36 9.22 -8.73
CA GLU A 8 -0.57 9.51 -7.63
C GLU A 8 -1.89 10.09 -8.15
N LEU A 9 -1.85 10.95 -9.18
CA LEU A 9 -3.05 11.44 -9.83
C LEU A 9 -3.88 10.30 -10.44
N GLU A 10 -3.22 9.31 -11.04
CA GLU A 10 -3.91 8.17 -11.65
C GLU A 10 -4.54 7.26 -10.59
N ALA A 11 -3.83 6.95 -9.51
CA ALA A 11 -4.40 6.23 -8.36
C ALA A 11 -5.63 6.96 -7.79
N ARG A 12 -5.55 8.29 -7.67
CA ARG A 12 -6.66 9.14 -7.20
C ARG A 12 -7.86 9.14 -8.16
N ARG A 13 -7.61 9.15 -9.47
CA ARG A 13 -8.67 9.04 -10.49
C ARG A 13 -9.40 7.72 -10.36
N LEU A 14 -8.66 6.61 -10.24
CA LEU A 14 -9.27 5.30 -10.05
C LEU A 14 -10.13 5.22 -8.79
N LEU A 15 -9.64 5.75 -7.66
CA LEU A 15 -10.43 5.82 -6.42
C LEU A 15 -11.72 6.64 -6.59
N SER A 16 -11.65 7.77 -7.32
CA SER A 16 -12.83 8.57 -7.66
C SER A 16 -13.83 7.79 -8.53
N GLU A 17 -13.33 7.00 -9.49
CA GLU A 17 -14.20 6.13 -10.30
C GLU A 17 -14.84 5.00 -9.47
N ILE A 18 -14.11 4.40 -8.52
CA ILE A 18 -14.68 3.43 -7.57
C ILE A 18 -15.81 4.07 -6.76
N GLU A 19 -15.60 5.29 -6.24
CA GLU A 19 -16.62 6.02 -5.48
C GLU A 19 -17.86 6.33 -6.31
N LYS A 20 -17.69 6.78 -7.56
CA LYS A 20 -18.82 7.02 -8.48
C LYS A 20 -19.64 5.77 -8.77
N HIS A 21 -19.00 4.60 -8.75
CA HIS A 21 -19.65 3.32 -8.99
C HIS A 21 -20.00 2.57 -7.70
N ALA A 22 -19.90 3.22 -6.53
CA ALA A 22 -20.02 2.55 -5.24
C ALA A 22 -21.37 1.83 -5.08
N ASP A 23 -22.48 2.44 -5.49
CA ASP A 23 -23.82 1.82 -5.42
C ASP A 23 -23.92 0.54 -6.25
N ARG A 24 -23.21 0.47 -7.39
CA ARG A 24 -23.17 -0.73 -8.23
C ARG A 24 -22.22 -1.79 -7.66
N LEU A 25 -21.12 -1.36 -7.05
CA LEU A 25 -20.12 -2.25 -6.47
C LEU A 25 -20.62 -2.89 -5.17
N TRP A 26 -21.37 -2.14 -4.38
CA TRP A 26 -21.91 -2.51 -3.07
C TRP A 26 -23.41 -2.13 -2.95
N PRO A 27 -24.33 -2.95 -3.48
CA PRO A 27 -25.76 -2.61 -3.60
C PRO A 27 -26.51 -2.40 -2.28
N ASN A 28 -26.02 -2.97 -1.18
CA ASN A 28 -26.70 -2.88 0.12
C ASN A 28 -26.28 -1.62 0.89
N THR A 29 -24.99 -1.32 0.95
CA THR A 29 -24.42 -0.12 1.57
C THR A 29 -22.97 0.03 1.12
N PRO A 30 -22.58 1.16 0.51
CA PRO A 30 -21.17 1.46 0.27
C PRO A 30 -20.36 1.50 1.57
N PRO A 31 -19.18 0.86 1.61
CA PRO A 31 -18.37 0.88 2.83
C PRO A 31 -17.72 2.26 3.02
N ASP A 32 -17.09 2.52 4.19
CA ASP A 32 -16.28 3.73 4.36
C ASP A 32 -15.15 3.79 3.30
N ARG A 33 -14.75 5.00 2.91
CA ARG A 33 -13.75 5.24 1.83
C ARG A 33 -12.46 4.44 2.05
N LEU A 34 -12.05 4.22 3.30
CA LEU A 34 -10.89 3.39 3.63
C LEU A 34 -11.03 1.95 3.10
N PHE A 35 -12.22 1.38 3.18
CA PHE A 35 -12.53 0.03 2.72
C PHE A 35 -12.90 -0.03 1.23
N MET A 36 -12.99 1.11 0.54
CA MET A 36 -13.14 1.14 -0.93
C MET A 36 -11.79 0.96 -1.65
N CYS A 37 -10.67 1.11 -0.93
CA CYS A 37 -9.30 0.98 -1.47
C CYS A 37 -8.91 -0.50 -1.68
N GLU A 38 -9.75 -1.24 -2.41
CA GLU A 38 -9.61 -2.67 -2.67
C GLU A 38 -9.24 -2.95 -4.13
N PRO A 39 -8.21 -3.77 -4.42
CA PRO A 39 -7.83 -4.10 -5.79
C PRO A 39 -8.94 -4.78 -6.59
N GLU A 40 -9.79 -5.57 -5.94
CA GLU A 40 -10.95 -6.18 -6.59
C GLU A 40 -11.95 -5.13 -7.06
N ALA A 41 -12.22 -4.10 -6.26
CA ALA A 41 -13.11 -3.00 -6.64
C ALA A 41 -12.53 -2.23 -7.85
N ALA A 42 -11.22 -1.97 -7.83
CA ALA A 42 -10.51 -1.41 -8.97
C ALA A 42 -10.66 -2.27 -10.23
N CYS A 43 -10.42 -3.58 -10.14
CA CYS A 43 -10.59 -4.51 -11.26
C CYS A 43 -12.01 -4.47 -11.82
N ARG A 44 -13.04 -4.49 -10.95
CA ARG A 44 -14.45 -4.43 -11.37
C ARG A 44 -14.78 -3.15 -12.15
N VAL A 45 -14.29 -2.00 -11.70
CA VAL A 45 -14.46 -0.71 -12.41
C VAL A 45 -13.75 -0.73 -13.78
N LEU A 46 -12.56 -1.34 -13.85
CA LEU A 46 -11.78 -1.46 -15.07
C LEU A 46 -12.27 -2.56 -16.03
N GLY A 47 -13.30 -3.32 -15.64
CA GLY A 47 -13.82 -4.44 -16.43
C GLY A 47 -12.88 -5.66 -16.46
N LEU A 48 -12.03 -5.79 -15.45
CA LEU A 48 -11.14 -6.92 -15.22
C LEU A 48 -11.78 -7.94 -14.28
N LYS A 49 -11.46 -9.22 -14.49
CA LYS A 49 -11.74 -10.29 -13.52
C LYS A 49 -10.61 -10.34 -12.50
N TYR A 50 -10.96 -10.47 -11.23
CA TYR A 50 -10.02 -10.64 -10.13
C TYR A 50 -10.16 -12.05 -9.58
N LEU A 51 -9.10 -12.86 -9.68
CA LEU A 51 -9.18 -14.31 -9.46
C LEU A 51 -8.07 -14.77 -8.51
N PRO A 52 -8.39 -15.27 -7.31
CA PRO A 52 -7.41 -16.01 -6.52
C PRO A 52 -7.10 -17.36 -7.19
N ASP A 53 -5.83 -17.73 -7.27
CA ASP A 53 -5.36 -18.97 -7.87
C ASP A 53 -4.30 -19.64 -6.97
N SER A 54 -4.62 -20.83 -6.46
CA SER A 54 -3.76 -21.63 -5.59
C SER A 54 -2.60 -22.34 -6.32
N HIS A 55 -2.62 -22.34 -7.65
CA HIS A 55 -1.68 -23.02 -8.56
C HIS A 55 -0.76 -22.06 -9.34
N LEU A 56 -0.97 -20.75 -9.22
CA LEU A 56 -0.14 -19.71 -9.85
C LEU A 56 1.37 -19.88 -9.56
N GLY A 57 1.71 -20.53 -8.43
CA GLY A 57 3.08 -20.78 -7.99
C GLY A 57 3.82 -21.96 -8.61
N THR A 58 3.32 -22.61 -9.67
CA THR A 58 3.90 -23.88 -10.19
C THR A 58 4.26 -23.92 -11.67
N TYR A 59 4.26 -22.79 -12.39
CA TYR A 59 4.73 -22.75 -13.77
C TYR A 59 6.24 -22.47 -13.84
N GLY A 60 7.05 -23.53 -13.94
CA GLY A 60 8.50 -23.43 -14.16
C GLY A 60 9.37 -23.31 -12.90
N GLY A 61 8.87 -23.77 -11.74
CA GLY A 61 9.66 -23.89 -10.51
C GLY A 61 9.90 -22.59 -9.72
N THR A 62 9.36 -21.46 -10.18
CA THR A 62 9.41 -20.16 -9.48
C THR A 62 8.01 -19.73 -9.05
N ALA A 63 7.86 -19.33 -7.79
CA ALA A 63 6.57 -18.90 -7.25
C ALA A 63 6.23 -17.49 -7.78
N THR A 64 5.18 -17.39 -8.59
CA THR A 64 4.62 -16.12 -9.06
C THR A 64 3.60 -15.59 -8.05
N ALA A 65 3.74 -14.32 -7.66
CA ALA A 65 2.85 -13.67 -6.70
C ALA A 65 1.54 -13.22 -7.36
N GLY A 66 1.65 -12.60 -8.53
CA GLY A 66 0.56 -12.08 -9.34
C GLY A 66 0.82 -12.24 -10.83
N LEU A 67 -0.27 -12.28 -11.60
CA LEU A 67 -0.27 -12.35 -13.05
C LEU A 67 -1.35 -11.42 -13.62
N LEU A 68 -0.93 -10.50 -14.50
CA LEU A 68 -1.82 -9.75 -15.36
C LEU A 68 -1.92 -10.41 -16.74
N ASP A 69 -3.11 -10.92 -17.06
CA ASP A 69 -3.49 -11.41 -18.39
C ASP A 69 -4.41 -10.39 -19.07
N ARG A 70 -3.81 -9.52 -19.88
CA ARG A 70 -4.56 -8.47 -20.59
C ARG A 70 -5.48 -9.04 -21.67
N ALA A 71 -5.05 -10.08 -22.37
CA ALA A 71 -5.81 -10.68 -23.46
C ALA A 71 -7.16 -11.21 -22.97
N ASN A 72 -7.16 -11.80 -21.77
CA ASN A 72 -8.37 -12.33 -21.14
C ASN A 72 -9.01 -11.40 -20.11
N LYS A 73 -8.46 -10.18 -19.91
CA LYS A 73 -8.88 -9.18 -18.92
C LYS A 73 -8.94 -9.75 -17.50
N ARG A 74 -7.84 -10.34 -17.02
CA ARG A 74 -7.79 -10.98 -15.69
C ARG A 74 -6.55 -10.57 -14.92
N VAL A 75 -6.72 -10.34 -13.62
CA VAL A 75 -5.68 -10.29 -12.61
C VAL A 75 -5.81 -11.53 -11.77
N MET A 76 -4.72 -12.31 -11.67
CA MET A 76 -4.69 -13.55 -10.92
C MET A 76 -3.67 -13.44 -9.80
N LEU A 77 -4.03 -13.86 -8.58
CA LEU A 77 -3.17 -13.73 -7.40
C LEU A 77 -2.96 -15.06 -6.70
N SER A 78 -1.76 -15.27 -6.18
CA SER A 78 -1.47 -16.43 -5.35
C SER A 78 -2.25 -16.38 -4.03
N SER A 79 -3.15 -17.34 -3.83
CA SER A 79 -3.94 -17.44 -2.59
C SER A 79 -3.13 -17.89 -1.36
N ARG A 80 -1.82 -18.14 -1.52
CA ARG A 80 -0.92 -18.62 -0.45
C ARG A 80 -0.28 -17.49 0.35
N GLN A 81 -0.47 -16.24 -0.06
CA GLN A 81 0.12 -15.06 0.57
C GLN A 81 -0.76 -14.53 1.70
N SER A 82 -0.20 -13.70 2.58
CA SER A 82 -1.01 -12.96 3.57
C SER A 82 -1.99 -12.02 2.86
N TYR A 83 -3.04 -11.61 3.55
CA TYR A 83 -4.05 -10.72 2.98
C TYR A 83 -3.46 -9.38 2.53
N GLU A 84 -2.55 -8.80 3.32
CA GLU A 84 -1.86 -7.54 3.01
C GLU A 84 -0.98 -7.68 1.75
N ALA A 85 -0.28 -8.81 1.62
CA ALA A 85 0.53 -9.12 0.45
C ALA A 85 -0.34 -9.30 -0.80
N GLN A 86 -1.46 -10.02 -0.71
CA GLN A 86 -2.41 -10.15 -1.81
C GLN A 86 -2.97 -8.79 -2.24
N ARG A 87 -3.31 -7.91 -1.29
CA ARG A 87 -3.77 -6.54 -1.60
C ARG A 87 -2.70 -5.75 -2.34
N PHE A 88 -1.47 -5.78 -1.87
CA PHE A 88 -0.37 -5.07 -2.52
C PHE A 88 -0.13 -5.60 -3.93
N THR A 89 0.00 -6.91 -4.12
CA THR A 89 0.17 -7.52 -5.45
C THR A 89 -1.02 -7.21 -6.37
N GLY A 90 -2.26 -7.29 -5.87
CA GLY A 90 -3.44 -6.92 -6.67
C GLY A 90 -3.41 -5.46 -7.12
N ALA A 91 -3.05 -4.53 -6.24
CA ALA A 91 -2.92 -3.12 -6.58
C ALA A 91 -1.74 -2.85 -7.54
N HIS A 92 -0.64 -3.60 -7.39
CA HIS A 92 0.52 -3.56 -8.29
C HIS A 92 0.13 -3.98 -9.71
N GLU A 93 -0.59 -5.09 -9.88
CA GLU A 93 -1.07 -5.54 -11.20
C GLU A 93 -2.06 -4.55 -11.83
N VAL A 94 -2.88 -3.88 -11.02
CA VAL A 94 -3.73 -2.75 -11.49
C VAL A 94 -2.86 -1.57 -11.95
N GLY A 95 -1.76 -1.28 -11.24
CA GLY A 95 -0.76 -0.29 -11.63
C GLY A 95 -0.16 -0.61 -12.99
N HIS A 96 0.30 -1.85 -13.20
CA HIS A 96 0.74 -2.32 -14.51
C HIS A 96 -0.33 -2.13 -15.58
N TYR A 97 -1.57 -2.54 -15.28
CA TYR A 97 -2.69 -2.44 -16.21
C TYR A 97 -2.88 -1.00 -16.73
N LEU A 98 -2.83 -0.01 -15.84
CA LEU A 98 -3.09 1.39 -16.16
C LEU A 98 -1.87 2.12 -16.74
N LEU A 99 -0.69 1.92 -16.16
CA LEU A 99 0.50 2.72 -16.47
C LEU A 99 1.30 2.16 -17.65
N HIS A 100 1.22 0.85 -17.90
CA HIS A 100 2.10 0.14 -18.84
C HIS A 100 1.33 -0.67 -19.89
N PRO A 101 0.49 -0.04 -20.74
CA PRO A 101 -0.44 -0.73 -21.65
C PRO A 101 0.25 -1.60 -22.71
N ALA A 102 1.51 -1.33 -23.04
CA ALA A 102 2.28 -2.10 -24.02
C ALA A 102 2.74 -3.49 -23.50
N GLN A 103 2.66 -3.74 -22.19
CA GLN A 103 3.05 -5.02 -21.61
C GLN A 103 1.88 -6.01 -21.67
N LEU A 104 1.91 -6.94 -22.62
CA LEU A 104 0.79 -7.87 -22.89
C LEU A 104 0.56 -8.92 -21.79
N MET A 105 1.64 -9.42 -21.20
CA MET A 105 1.62 -10.41 -20.10
C MET A 105 2.75 -10.05 -19.13
N PHE A 106 2.40 -9.86 -17.86
CA PHE A 106 3.37 -9.59 -16.80
C PHE A 106 3.26 -10.67 -15.72
N ARG A 107 4.43 -11.20 -15.29
CA ARG A 107 4.54 -12.20 -14.22
C ARG A 107 5.43 -11.62 -13.14
N ASP A 108 4.86 -11.31 -11.98
CA ASP A 108 5.64 -10.88 -10.84
C ASP A 108 6.47 -12.06 -10.29
N ARG A 109 7.78 -12.00 -10.54
CA ARG A 109 8.74 -13.01 -10.07
C ARG A 109 9.27 -12.57 -8.71
N THR A 110 8.77 -13.25 -7.67
CA THR A 110 9.27 -13.30 -6.28
C THR A 110 9.10 -12.06 -5.38
N LEU A 111 8.51 -12.34 -4.22
CA LEU A 111 8.30 -11.44 -3.08
C LEU A 111 9.60 -10.85 -2.47
N SER A 112 10.76 -11.45 -2.71
CA SER A 112 12.03 -11.04 -2.09
C SER A 112 12.77 -9.92 -2.83
N ALA A 113 12.27 -9.48 -3.99
CA ALA A 113 12.92 -8.46 -4.82
C ALA A 113 12.29 -7.06 -4.71
N HIS A 114 11.45 -6.80 -3.70
CA HIS A 114 10.89 -5.48 -3.45
C HIS A 114 11.97 -4.54 -2.88
N GLY A 115 12.78 -3.92 -3.76
CA GLY A 115 13.68 -2.80 -3.39
C GLY A 115 15.16 -2.91 -3.77
N GLY A 116 15.58 -3.87 -4.61
CA GLY A 116 16.98 -3.99 -5.04
C GLY A 116 17.41 -2.96 -6.10
N PRO A 117 18.67 -2.51 -6.13
CA PRO A 117 19.21 -1.70 -7.22
C PRO A 117 19.14 -2.45 -8.55
N GLY A 118 18.66 -1.78 -9.60
CA GLY A 118 18.54 -2.36 -10.95
C GLY A 118 17.16 -2.92 -11.34
N ARG A 119 16.11 -2.69 -10.54
CA ARG A 119 14.73 -3.02 -10.95
C ARG A 119 14.29 -2.17 -12.15
N PRO A 120 13.51 -2.74 -13.10
CA PRO A 120 12.89 -1.96 -14.17
C PRO A 120 12.06 -0.81 -13.61
N VAL A 121 12.01 0.30 -14.34
CA VAL A 121 11.30 1.51 -13.89
C VAL A 121 9.79 1.25 -13.78
N GLU A 122 9.25 0.37 -14.62
CA GLU A 122 7.85 -0.02 -14.64
C GLU A 122 7.44 -0.74 -13.35
N GLU A 123 8.31 -1.57 -12.79
CA GLU A 123 8.10 -2.22 -11.49
C GLU A 123 8.00 -1.20 -10.35
N GLN A 124 8.92 -0.23 -10.36
CA GLN A 124 8.94 0.83 -9.35
C GLN A 124 7.70 1.71 -9.47
N GLN A 125 7.22 1.97 -10.70
CA GLN A 125 6.02 2.76 -10.96
C GLN A 125 4.74 2.01 -10.54
N ALA A 126 4.67 0.69 -10.77
CA ALA A 126 3.58 -0.15 -10.30
C ALA A 126 3.53 -0.28 -8.77
N ASP A 127 4.69 -0.44 -8.11
CA ASP A 127 4.78 -0.44 -6.64
C ASP A 127 4.33 0.90 -6.04
N PHE A 128 4.80 2.01 -6.63
CA PHE A 128 4.40 3.35 -6.19
C PHE A 128 2.90 3.61 -6.41
N PHE A 129 2.34 3.12 -7.52
CA PHE A 129 0.90 3.14 -7.75
C PHE A 129 0.15 2.36 -6.67
N ALA A 130 0.59 1.13 -6.36
CA ALA A 130 -0.03 0.29 -5.34
C ALA A 130 -0.03 0.98 -3.97
N ALA A 131 1.08 1.59 -3.57
CA ALA A 131 1.18 2.38 -2.34
C ALA A 131 0.21 3.57 -2.34
N CYS A 132 0.16 4.35 -3.43
CA CYS A 132 -0.75 5.49 -3.55
C CYS A 132 -2.23 5.10 -3.53
N PHE A 133 -2.57 3.95 -4.14
CA PHE A 133 -3.93 3.44 -4.22
C PHE A 133 -4.41 2.87 -2.88
N LEU A 134 -3.59 2.04 -2.23
CA LEU A 134 -3.92 1.40 -0.95
C LEU A 134 -3.84 2.37 0.23
N ILE A 135 -2.97 3.38 0.14
CA ILE A 135 -2.74 4.35 1.22
C ILE A 135 -2.90 5.79 0.66
N PRO A 136 -4.15 6.22 0.36
CA PRO A 136 -4.37 7.51 -0.28
C PRO A 136 -3.96 8.68 0.63
N PRO A 137 -3.28 9.73 0.12
CA PRO A 137 -2.72 10.80 0.95
C PRO A 137 -3.72 11.46 1.90
N LYS A 138 -4.94 11.74 1.41
CA LYS A 138 -5.99 12.39 2.20
C LYS A 138 -6.48 11.51 3.36
N LEU A 139 -6.59 10.20 3.13
CA LEU A 139 -7.01 9.25 4.14
C LEU A 139 -5.89 9.04 5.17
N LEU A 140 -4.65 8.88 4.70
CA LEU A 140 -3.49 8.73 5.58
C LEU A 140 -3.31 9.94 6.48
N LEU A 141 -3.35 11.17 5.92
CA LEU A 141 -3.21 12.39 6.72
C LEU A 141 -4.31 12.52 7.79
N LYS A 142 -5.56 12.21 7.44
CA LYS A 142 -6.68 12.21 8.40
C LYS A 142 -6.46 11.17 9.50
N ALA A 143 -6.07 9.95 9.13
CA ALA A 143 -5.84 8.85 10.06
C ALA A 143 -4.62 9.11 10.97
N PHE A 144 -3.57 9.72 10.43
CA PHE A 144 -2.36 10.10 11.14
C PHE A 144 -2.66 11.13 12.23
N ARG A 145 -3.32 12.25 11.86
CA ARG A 145 -3.68 13.32 12.81
C ARG A 145 -4.63 12.85 13.93
N ALA A 146 -5.47 11.86 13.65
CA ALA A 146 -6.35 11.27 14.66
C ALA A 146 -5.59 10.44 15.72
N ARG A 147 -4.35 10.00 15.42
CA ARG A 147 -3.52 9.14 16.29
C ARG A 147 -2.36 9.90 16.91
N PHE A 148 -1.79 10.82 16.13
CA PHE A 148 -0.66 11.66 16.50
C PHE A 148 -1.11 13.11 16.38
N PRO A 149 -1.62 13.72 17.47
CA PRO A 149 -2.09 15.11 17.47
C PRO A 149 -0.91 16.09 17.48
N VAL A 150 -0.10 16.04 16.41
CA VAL A 150 1.06 16.89 16.15
C VAL A 150 0.84 17.70 14.88
N ASN A 151 1.37 18.91 14.85
CA ASN A 151 1.29 19.78 13.66
C ASN A 151 2.49 19.60 12.72
N GLU A 152 3.58 19.07 13.24
CA GLU A 152 4.84 18.84 12.53
C GLU A 152 5.06 17.34 12.27
N PRO A 153 5.93 16.98 11.31
CA PRO A 153 6.37 15.60 11.14
C PRO A 153 6.88 15.02 12.46
N LEU A 154 6.61 13.74 12.71
CA LEU A 154 7.20 13.08 13.86
C LEU A 154 8.70 12.93 13.63
N VAL A 155 9.47 13.32 14.63
CA VAL A 155 10.92 13.14 14.71
C VAL A 155 11.21 12.36 15.98
N ASN A 156 12.23 11.52 15.98
CA ASN A 156 12.62 10.62 17.07
C ASN A 156 13.23 11.34 18.29
N THR A 157 12.61 12.42 18.73
CA THR A 157 12.94 13.11 19.98
C THR A 157 12.52 12.28 21.19
N SER A 158 13.16 12.49 22.36
CA SER A 158 12.83 11.75 23.58
C SER A 158 11.35 11.85 23.97
N ALA A 159 10.72 13.01 23.77
CA ALA A 159 9.29 13.19 24.04
C ALA A 159 8.42 12.31 23.11
N ILE A 160 8.73 12.25 21.81
CA ILE A 160 7.99 11.43 20.85
C ILE A 160 8.22 9.94 21.10
N CYS A 161 9.48 9.52 21.30
CA CYS A 161 9.82 8.13 21.56
C CYS A 161 9.18 7.61 22.86
N PHE A 162 9.17 8.43 23.92
CA PHE A 162 8.45 8.12 25.16
C PHE A 162 6.94 7.98 24.90
N ASN A 163 6.35 8.94 24.18
CA ASN A 163 4.90 8.97 23.92
C ASN A 163 4.41 7.78 23.09
N LEU A 164 5.23 7.23 22.19
CA LEU A 164 4.92 6.01 21.43
C LEU A 164 4.74 4.77 22.32
N SER A 165 5.03 4.85 23.63
CA SER A 165 4.82 3.77 24.60
C SER A 165 5.59 2.48 24.24
N ILE A 166 6.79 2.63 23.66
CA ILE A 166 7.63 1.52 23.21
C ILE A 166 8.63 1.16 24.31
N ALA A 167 8.76 -0.14 24.61
CA ALA A 167 9.59 -0.66 25.70
C ALA A 167 11.08 -0.24 25.61
N ASN A 168 11.58 0.04 24.40
CA ASN A 168 12.95 0.48 24.14
C ASN A 168 13.00 1.87 23.46
N HIS A 169 12.32 2.87 24.04
CA HIS A 169 12.30 4.24 23.52
C HIS A 169 13.70 4.86 23.37
N GLN A 170 14.64 4.53 24.27
CA GLN A 170 16.04 4.98 24.21
C GLN A 170 16.75 4.54 22.92
N TYR A 171 16.49 3.32 22.43
CA TYR A 171 17.02 2.88 21.14
C TYR A 171 16.49 3.75 20.00
N LEU A 172 15.19 4.06 19.99
CA LEU A 172 14.60 4.90 18.94
C LEU A 172 15.16 6.32 18.95
N GLU A 173 15.44 6.87 20.13
CA GLU A 173 16.09 8.18 20.27
C GLU A 173 17.51 8.21 19.70
N SER A 174 18.23 7.08 19.78
CA SER A 174 19.60 6.97 19.28
C SER A 174 19.70 6.86 17.75
N LEU A 175 18.59 6.59 17.07
CA LEU A 175 18.57 6.45 15.62
C LEU A 175 18.81 7.80 14.93
N PRO A 176 19.36 7.80 13.70
CA PRO A 176 19.37 9.01 12.89
C PRO A 176 17.93 9.45 12.55
N PRO A 177 17.68 10.77 12.46
CA PRO A 177 16.45 11.29 11.86
C PRO A 177 16.21 10.65 10.48
N GLY A 178 14.98 10.26 10.23
CA GLY A 178 14.55 9.69 8.96
C GLY A 178 14.87 8.21 8.83
N SER A 179 15.31 7.56 9.91
CA SER A 179 15.54 6.11 9.93
C SER A 179 14.26 5.34 9.59
N MET A 180 14.42 4.28 8.80
CA MET A 180 13.32 3.36 8.47
C MET A 180 12.79 2.68 9.74
N GLU A 181 13.66 2.42 10.71
CA GLU A 181 13.32 1.82 12.00
C GLU A 181 12.37 2.73 12.80
N PHE A 182 12.57 4.05 12.78
CA PHE A 182 11.64 4.98 13.40
C PHE A 182 10.31 5.05 12.64
N ALA A 183 10.33 5.10 11.31
CA ALA A 183 9.11 5.05 10.51
C ALA A 183 8.31 3.76 10.73
N LEU A 184 8.99 2.63 10.87
CA LEU A 184 8.41 1.33 11.24
C LEU A 184 7.81 1.33 12.64
N ALA A 185 8.44 2.02 13.60
CA ALA A 185 7.90 2.17 14.95
C ALA A 185 6.60 2.99 14.94
N VAL A 186 6.54 4.09 14.17
CA VAL A 186 5.33 4.89 14.00
C VAL A 186 4.23 4.12 13.27
N ALA A 187 4.57 3.39 12.19
CA ALA A 187 3.62 2.62 11.40
C ALA A 187 2.88 1.56 12.23
N ARG A 188 3.60 0.89 13.13
CA ARG A 188 3.07 -0.17 14.02
C ARG A 188 2.54 0.33 15.36
N ALA A 189 2.69 1.62 15.67
CA ALA A 189 2.30 2.14 16.97
C ALA A 189 0.80 1.91 17.23
N GLU A 190 0.48 1.44 18.44
CA GLU A 190 -0.91 1.24 18.90
C GLU A 190 -1.28 2.16 20.06
N ALA A 191 -0.36 3.03 20.45
CA ALA A 191 -0.60 4.06 21.44
C ALA A 191 0.26 5.29 21.17
N PHE A 192 -0.23 6.44 21.59
CA PHE A 192 0.52 7.68 21.64
C PHE A 192 0.02 8.54 22.80
N ASN A 193 0.93 9.03 23.64
CA ASN A 193 0.60 9.89 24.78
C ASN A 193 -0.48 9.27 25.70
N GLY A 194 -0.37 7.97 25.96
CA GLY A 194 -1.31 7.21 26.81
C GLY A 194 -2.64 6.82 26.15
N TYR A 195 -2.96 7.32 24.96
CA TYR A 195 -4.18 6.95 24.22
C TYR A 195 -3.91 5.75 23.31
N ARG A 196 -4.73 4.71 23.41
CA ARG A 196 -4.65 3.52 22.56
C ARG A 196 -5.48 3.66 21.29
N PHE A 197 -4.97 3.10 20.19
CA PHE A 197 -5.64 3.08 18.89
C PHE A 197 -5.17 1.90 18.04
N LYS A 198 -5.92 1.58 16.99
CA LYS A 198 -5.48 0.66 15.94
C LYS A 198 -4.36 1.29 15.13
N SER A 199 -3.23 0.60 14.94
CA SER A 199 -2.08 1.09 14.18
C SER A 199 -2.47 1.52 12.76
N LEU A 200 -1.64 2.37 12.13
CA LEU A 200 -1.88 2.80 10.75
C LEU A 200 -1.78 1.60 9.79
N ALA A 201 -0.76 0.75 9.94
CA ALA A 201 -0.59 -0.43 9.10
C ALA A 201 -1.83 -1.34 9.13
N THR A 202 -2.33 -1.66 10.32
CA THR A 202 -3.53 -2.51 10.46
C THR A 202 -4.80 -1.77 10.03
N LEU A 203 -4.89 -0.44 10.18
CA LEU A 203 -6.04 0.33 9.72
C LEU A 203 -6.18 0.24 8.18
N PHE A 204 -5.08 0.42 7.46
CA PHE A 204 -5.04 0.38 5.99
C PHE A 204 -4.87 -1.05 5.43
N SER A 205 -4.74 -2.06 6.29
CA SER A 205 -4.52 -3.47 5.92
C SER A 205 -3.33 -3.64 4.97
N VAL A 206 -2.21 -2.97 5.29
CA VAL A 206 -0.93 -3.07 4.60
C VAL A 206 0.14 -3.54 5.57
N SER A 207 1.29 -3.96 5.06
CA SER A 207 2.45 -4.27 5.90
C SER A 207 2.98 -3.02 6.62
N ASP A 208 3.61 -3.23 7.78
CA ASP A 208 4.29 -2.15 8.52
C ASP A 208 5.31 -1.42 7.64
N HIS A 209 6.02 -2.16 6.79
CA HIS A 209 7.04 -1.61 5.91
C HIS A 209 6.45 -0.72 4.80
N ALA A 210 5.36 -1.16 4.15
CA ALA A 210 4.67 -0.34 3.15
C ALA A 210 4.11 0.96 3.77
N MET A 211 3.56 0.87 4.98
CA MET A 211 3.11 2.05 5.73
C MET A 211 4.28 2.98 6.10
N ALA A 212 5.40 2.43 6.58
CA ALA A 212 6.59 3.21 6.95
C ALA A 212 7.16 3.99 5.76
N ILE A 213 7.32 3.35 4.61
CA ILE A 213 7.73 4.01 3.36
C ILE A 213 6.76 5.15 3.04
N ARG A 214 5.45 4.89 3.08
CA ARG A 214 4.45 5.90 2.72
C ARG A 214 4.45 7.09 3.68
N LEU A 215 4.69 6.86 4.98
CA LEU A 215 4.84 7.94 5.97
C LEU A 215 6.03 8.85 5.64
N GLN A 216 7.16 8.28 5.22
CA GLN A 216 8.35 9.04 4.81
C GLN A 216 8.12 9.79 3.49
N GLU A 217 7.53 9.15 2.48
CA GLU A 217 7.18 9.79 1.20
C GLU A 217 6.27 11.01 1.39
N MET A 218 5.36 10.93 2.37
CA MET A 218 4.46 12.03 2.72
C MET A 218 5.08 13.07 3.66
N GLY A 219 6.33 12.88 4.10
CA GLY A 219 6.99 13.74 5.06
C GLY A 219 6.28 13.80 6.42
N LEU A 220 5.56 12.74 6.80
CA LEU A 220 4.88 12.65 8.10
C LEU A 220 5.82 12.16 9.21
N VAL A 221 6.92 11.52 8.83
CA VAL A 221 7.97 11.03 9.71
C VAL A 221 9.32 11.40 9.11
N ASN A 222 10.20 11.95 9.95
CA ASN A 222 11.54 12.44 9.61
C ASN A 222 12.56 12.08 10.70
#